data_AF-A0A950L705-F1
#
_entry.id   AF-A0A950L705-F1
#
_cell.length_a   1.000
_cell.length_b   1.000
_cell.length_c   1.000
_cell.angle_alpha   90.00
_cell.angle_beta   90.00
_cell.angle_gamma   90.00
#
_symmetry.space_group_name_H-M   'P 1'
#
loop_
_entity.id
_entity.type
_entity.pdbx_description
1 polymer ?
#
loop_
_entity_poly.entity_id
_entity_poly.type
_entity_poly.pdbx_seq_one_letter_code
_entity_poly.pdbx_strand_id
1 'polypeptide(L)' 'MQKTTGAIRVTFFLTGAALTACAQPNPNTPAGRSEIAGQKCEVCMVENPGDYWACHAICVQRVEDEQSYLKALGR' A
#
# COMPACT_ATOMS: atom_id res chain seq x y z
N MET A 1 -14.63 -20.43 -7.79
CA MET A 1 -13.56 -20.47 -8.82
C MET A 1 -13.46 -19.09 -9.45
N GLN A 2 -12.24 -18.55 -9.60
CA GLN A 2 -11.90 -17.17 -9.96
C GLN A 2 -12.46 -16.73 -11.33
N LYS A 3 -12.82 -15.45 -11.50
CA LYS A 3 -12.31 -14.61 -12.61
C LYS A 3 -12.73 -13.14 -12.49
N THR A 4 -11.79 -12.33 -12.04
CA THR A 4 -11.70 -10.89 -12.25
C THR A 4 -11.14 -10.64 -13.65
N THR A 5 -11.81 -9.86 -14.51
CA THR A 5 -11.13 -9.22 -15.66
C THR A 5 -11.89 -7.97 -16.09
N GLY A 6 -11.61 -6.85 -15.39
CA GLY A 6 -11.87 -5.51 -15.89
C GLY A 6 -10.72 -5.06 -16.78
N ALA A 7 -11.04 -4.53 -17.95
CA ALA A 7 -10.08 -4.03 -18.92
C ALA A 7 -9.39 -2.76 -18.41
N ILE A 8 -8.07 -2.81 -18.23
CA ILE A 8 -7.22 -1.63 -18.13
C ILE A 8 -6.15 -1.77 -19.21
N ARG A 9 -6.31 -1.03 -20.31
CA ARG A 9 -5.31 -0.89 -21.38
C ARG A 9 -4.20 0.03 -20.88
N VAL A 10 -3.16 -0.53 -20.25
CA VAL A 10 -1.91 0.19 -19.96
C VAL A 10 -0.94 -0.09 -21.11
N THR A 11 -0.81 0.87 -22.03
CA THR A 11 0.27 0.84 -23.02
C THR A 11 1.49 1.50 -22.38
N PHE A 12 2.47 0.71 -21.95
CA PHE A 12 3.75 1.20 -21.42
C PHE A 12 4.90 0.59 -22.23
N PHE A 13 5.52 1.41 -23.06
CA PHE A 13 6.75 1.08 -23.77
C PHE A 13 7.92 1.16 -22.78
N LEU A 14 8.42 0.03 -22.30
CA LEU A 14 9.77 -0.10 -21.75
C LEU A 14 10.33 -1.48 -22.14
N THR A 15 11.12 -1.48 -23.21
CA THR A 15 11.99 -2.58 -23.60
C THR A 15 13.03 -2.84 -22.50
N GLY A 16 13.04 -4.06 -21.97
CA GLY A 16 14.26 -4.67 -21.43
C GLY A 16 14.53 -4.48 -19.95
N ALA A 17 13.69 -5.04 -19.09
CA ALA A 17 14.12 -5.73 -17.87
C ALA A 17 12.91 -6.46 -17.32
N ALA A 18 13.12 -7.63 -16.73
CA ALA A 18 12.11 -8.37 -16.00
C ALA A 18 11.59 -7.51 -14.83
N LEU A 19 10.54 -6.72 -15.07
CA LEU A 19 9.88 -5.97 -14.03
C LEU A 19 9.06 -6.96 -13.23
N THR A 20 9.68 -7.44 -12.16
CA THR A 20 9.05 -7.92 -10.93
C THR A 20 7.59 -7.51 -10.91
N ALA A 21 6.69 -8.48 -11.08
CA ALA A 21 5.28 -8.26 -10.81
C ALA A 21 5.18 -7.88 -9.33
N CYS A 22 5.25 -6.58 -9.03
CA CYS A 22 4.99 -6.05 -7.71
C CYS A 22 3.56 -6.46 -7.41
N ALA A 23 3.39 -7.50 -6.60
CA ALA A 23 2.07 -7.93 -6.18
C ALA A 23 1.44 -6.72 -5.50
N GLN A 24 0.40 -6.17 -6.11
CA GLN A 24 -0.29 -5.01 -5.56
C GLN A 24 -0.76 -5.36 -4.15
N PRO A 25 -0.59 -4.48 -3.15
CA PRO A 25 -0.93 -4.79 -1.78
C PRO A 25 -2.39 -5.26 -1.67
N ASN A 26 -2.64 -6.36 -0.96
CA ASN A 26 -3.99 -6.90 -0.81
C ASN A 26 -4.74 -6.17 0.33
N PRO A 27 -5.74 -5.32 0.04
CA PRO A 27 -6.45 -4.55 1.07
C PRO A 27 -7.25 -5.44 2.05
N ASN A 28 -7.44 -6.71 1.72
CA ASN A 28 -8.14 -7.66 2.60
C ASN A 28 -7.22 -8.30 3.65
N THR A 29 -5.91 -8.01 3.61
CA THR A 29 -4.94 -8.54 4.58
C THR A 29 -4.39 -7.43 5.47
N PRO A 30 -4.09 -7.71 6.75
CA PRO A 30 -3.45 -6.72 7.62
C PRO A 30 -2.14 -6.15 7.04
N ALA A 31 -1.28 -7.01 6.49
CA ALA A 31 -0.04 -6.59 5.82
C ALA A 31 -0.31 -5.66 4.63
N GLY A 32 -1.21 -6.02 3.73
CA GLY A 32 -1.52 -5.19 2.57
C GLY A 32 -2.18 -3.87 2.94
N ARG A 33 -3.01 -3.82 4.00
CA ARG A 33 -3.55 -2.55 4.51
C ARG A 33 -2.48 -1.65 5.10
N SER A 34 -1.56 -2.22 5.89
CA SER A 34 -0.43 -1.47 6.45
C SER A 34 0.43 -0.87 5.34
N GLU A 35 0.73 -1.63 4.29
CA GLU A 35 1.49 -1.14 3.14
C GLU A 35 0.77 -0.01 2.40
N ILE A 36 -0.54 -0.15 2.15
CA ILE A 36 -1.37 0.91 1.53
C ILE A 36 -1.40 2.17 2.40
N ALA A 37 -1.58 2.02 3.71
CA ALA A 37 -1.58 3.14 4.64
C ALA A 37 -0.21 3.83 4.70
N GLY A 38 0.88 3.05 4.64
CA GLY A 38 2.25 3.57 4.53
C GLY A 38 2.47 4.41 3.27
N GLN A 39 2.07 3.90 2.11
CA GLN A 39 2.14 4.65 0.85
C GLN A 39 1.32 5.95 0.89
N LYS A 40 0.11 5.92 1.47
CA LYS A 40 -0.73 7.11 1.63
C LYS A 40 -0.13 8.12 2.61
N CYS A 41 0.47 7.65 3.70
CA CYS A 41 1.17 8.50 4.67
C CYS A 41 2.35 9.22 4.00
N GLU A 42 3.16 8.49 3.22
CA GLU A 42 4.29 9.06 2.49
C GLU A 42 3.85 10.14 1.49
N VAL A 43 2.83 9.86 0.67
CA VAL A 43 2.27 10.84 -0.27
C VAL A 43 1.75 12.07 0.48
N CYS A 44 0.97 11.87 1.57
CA CYS A 44 0.45 12.99 2.36
C CYS A 44 1.57 13.85 2.94
N MET A 45 2.66 13.25 3.44
CA MET A 45 3.81 13.97 4.00
C MET A 45 4.58 14.75 2.93
N VAL A 46 4.65 14.23 1.69
CA VAL A 46 5.23 14.93 0.55
C VAL A 46 4.35 16.12 0.13
N GLU A 47 3.03 15.96 0.15
CA GLU A 47 2.06 17.01 -0.18
C GLU A 47 1.95 18.08 0.92
N ASN A 48 2.22 17.72 2.18
CA ASN A 48 2.12 18.59 3.36
C ASN A 48 3.46 18.65 4.12
N PRO A 49 4.53 19.22 3.51
CA PRO A 49 5.85 19.22 4.10
C PRO A 49 5.87 20.02 5.41
N GLY A 50 6.28 19.36 6.50
CA GLY A 50 6.38 19.97 7.83
C GLY A 50 5.08 19.94 8.65
N ASP A 51 3.97 19.46 8.10
CA ASP A 51 2.70 19.29 8.82
C ASP A 51 2.33 17.81 8.96
N TYR A 52 2.97 17.15 9.94
CA TYR A 52 2.63 15.77 10.28
C TYR A 52 1.19 15.62 10.79
N TRP A 53 0.63 16.66 11.41
CA TRP A 53 -0.72 16.58 11.99
C TRP A 53 -1.80 16.45 10.91
N ALA A 54 -1.60 17.06 9.74
CA ALA A 54 -2.44 16.84 8.57
C ALA A 54 -2.48 15.35 8.13
N CYS A 55 -1.39 14.62 8.32
CA CYS A 55 -1.24 13.22 7.90
C CYS A 55 -1.38 12.20 9.04
N HIS A 56 -1.51 12.67 10.29
CA HIS A 56 -1.41 11.84 11.50
C HIS A 56 -2.33 10.63 11.47
N ALA A 57 -3.61 10.83 11.14
CA ALA A 57 -4.59 9.75 11.10
C ALA A 57 -4.20 8.62 10.14
N ILE A 58 -3.63 8.95 8.98
CA ILE A 58 -3.19 7.98 7.97
C ILE A 58 -1.93 7.25 8.43
N CYS A 59 -0.98 7.99 8.99
CA CYS A 59 0.29 7.45 9.45
C CYS A 59 0.12 6.55 10.70
N VAL A 60 -0.82 6.87 11.59
CA VAL A 60 -1.17 6.01 12.74
C VAL A 60 -1.86 4.74 12.26
N GLN A 61 -2.77 4.83 11.29
CA GLN A 61 -3.45 3.66 10.71
C GLN A 61 -2.45 2.61 10.19
N ARG A 62 -1.36 3.04 9.54
CA ARG A 62 -0.25 2.14 9.12
C ARG A 62 0.26 1.30 10.27
N VAL A 63 0.53 1.93 11.42
CA VAL A 63 1.10 1.28 12.61
C VAL A 63 0.10 0.32 13.22
N GLU A 64 -1.18 0.69 13.29
CA GLU A 64 -2.24 -0.18 13.80
C GLU A 64 -2.44 -1.43 12.94
N ASP A 65 -2.41 -1.27 11.61
CA ASP A 65 -2.49 -2.39 10.66
C ASP A 65 -1.23 -3.28 10.73
N GLU A 66 -0.04 -2.69 10.93
CA GLU A 66 1.23 -3.40 11.14
C GLU A 66 1.21 -4.23 12.43
N GLN A 67 0.75 -3.64 13.53
CA GLN A 67 0.58 -4.36 14.81
C GLN A 67 -0.45 -5.48 14.69
N SER A 68 -1.55 -5.23 13.98
CA SER A 68 -2.57 -6.26 13.72
C SER A 68 -2.00 -7.43 12.92
N TYR A 69 -1.12 -7.14 11.97
CA TYR A 69 -0.38 -8.17 11.22
C TYR A 69 0.57 -8.96 12.14
N LEU A 70 1.39 -8.29 12.94
CA LEU A 70 2.33 -8.95 13.85
C LEU A 70 1.61 -9.83 14.87
N LYS A 71 0.50 -9.35 15.43
CA LYS A 71 -0.37 -10.13 16.32
C LYS A 71 -0.95 -11.36 15.62
N ALA A 72 -1.36 -11.23 14.36
CA ALA A 72 -1.84 -12.37 13.56
C ALA A 72 -0.75 -13.43 13.32
N LEU A 73 0.53 -13.04 13.37
CA LEU A 73 1.67 -13.95 13.31
C LEU A 73 2.10 -14.50 14.68
N GLY A 74 1.45 -14.09 15.77
CA GLY A 74 1.82 -14.49 17.13
C GLY A 74 3.11 -13.83 17.65
N ARG A 75 3.44 -12.65 17.11
CA ARG A 75 4.62 -11.85 17.48
C ARG A 75 4.25 -10.62 18.30
#